data_AF-A0A4D8PJN5-F1
#
_entry.id   AF-A0A4D8PJN5-F1
#
_cell.length_a   1.000
_cell.length_b   1.000
_cell.length_c   1.000
_cell.angle_alpha   90.00
_cell.angle_beta   90.00
_cell.angle_gamma   90.00
#
_symmetry.space_group_name_H-M   'P 1'
#
loop_
_entity.id
_entity.type
_entity.pdbx_description
1 polymer ?
#
loop_
_entity_poly.entity_id
_entity_poly.type
_entity_poly.pdbx_seq_one_letter_code
_entity_poly.pdbx_strand_id
1 'polypeptide(L)'
;MDQGTGPGDDAVSGGHILIVDDDTANIRALASVLEDRHEVRFATSGRRALELASADPPELVLLDVMMPGLDGYAVCRLLKTDPATADVPVIFITSLSSPEEEAFGLETGAVDYVTKPFSPAIVRARVATHLSLRRANRSLKDENEHLEALVRERTRKLAQAQREKMAALRQMVAGVAHEINTPIGVALGSASHLGDRVAAMTERLAANQLRRAELERFLASAGELAALLSSTIARAGEIVRCFKGVAADHGGLRQPIALKPFLEQVTESLRPHWEPLGHRMTVDCPADLRMVSNPAILSAVLEQLVRNALEHAFPGGRHGLVTVGAAASGPETVLLSVADDGAGIAEGTAGRILEPFFTTRRGTGSVGLGLNIVDNLATDRLGGSFTIASRTGGGTLATLHLPARTPPDL
;
A
#
# COMPACT_ATOMS: atom_id res chain seq x y z
N MET A 1 -42.28 25.78 20.88
CA MET A 1 -41.37 26.94 20.80
C MET A 1 -40.22 26.62 21.72
N ASP A 2 -39.25 25.92 21.15
CA ASP A 2 -38.03 25.49 21.84
C ASP A 2 -36.94 26.48 21.39
N GLN A 3 -36.51 27.35 22.30
CA GLN A 3 -35.51 28.36 21.99
C GLN A 3 -34.12 27.72 22.11
N GLY A 4 -33.49 27.53 20.96
CA GLY A 4 -32.12 27.03 20.86
C GLY A 4 -31.15 27.94 21.60
N THR A 5 -30.50 27.39 22.61
CA THR A 5 -29.23 27.88 23.16
C THR A 5 -28.14 27.63 22.12
N GLY A 6 -27.66 28.70 21.47
CA GLY A 6 -26.59 28.61 20.47
C GLY A 6 -25.27 28.10 21.05
N PRO A 7 -24.43 27.41 20.25
CA PRO A 7 -23.17 26.81 20.72
C PRO A 7 -22.03 27.85 20.73
N GLY A 8 -22.17 28.92 21.52
CA GLY A 8 -21.27 30.09 21.42
C GLY A 8 -20.69 30.66 22.72
N ASP A 9 -21.19 30.33 23.91
CA ASP A 9 -20.85 31.10 25.14
C ASP A 9 -20.05 30.31 26.22
N ASP A 10 -19.82 29.00 26.04
CA ASP A 10 -19.28 28.13 27.09
C ASP A 10 -17.79 27.72 26.95
N ALA A 11 -17.01 28.29 26.03
CA ALA A 11 -15.72 27.70 25.64
C ALA A 11 -14.42 28.46 26.03
N VAL A 12 -14.48 29.50 26.90
CA VAL A 12 -13.28 30.31 27.21
C VAL A 12 -12.91 30.39 28.70
N SER A 13 -13.34 29.45 29.56
CA SER A 13 -12.85 29.43 30.94
C SER A 13 -11.53 28.67 31.08
N GLY A 14 -10.54 29.23 31.76
CA GLY A 14 -9.39 28.46 32.27
C GLY A 14 -7.97 28.89 31.86
N GLY A 15 -7.79 30.09 31.30
CA GLY A 15 -6.45 30.66 31.07
C GLY A 15 -6.05 31.63 32.17
N HIS A 16 -4.76 31.70 32.53
CA HIS A 16 -4.27 32.70 33.48
C HIS A 16 -3.79 33.96 32.76
N ILE A 17 -4.36 35.10 33.12
CA ILE A 17 -4.12 36.42 32.52
C ILE A 17 -3.25 37.24 33.46
N LEU A 18 -2.20 37.86 32.93
CA LEU A 18 -1.36 38.79 33.69
C LEU A 18 -1.77 40.23 33.41
N ILE A 19 -2.24 40.93 34.44
CA ILE A 19 -2.57 42.36 34.38
C ILE A 19 -1.39 43.16 34.94
N VAL A 20 -0.93 44.17 34.20
CA VAL A 20 0.22 44.98 34.58
C VAL A 20 -0.16 46.45 34.50
N ASP A 21 -0.20 47.12 35.64
CA ASP A 21 -0.53 48.55 35.75
C ASP A 21 0.05 49.05 37.09
N ASP A 22 0.62 50.25 37.14
CA ASP A 22 1.18 50.79 38.39
C ASP A 22 0.09 51.32 39.34
N ASP A 23 -1.12 51.61 38.83
CA ASP A 23 -2.27 51.98 39.62
C ASP A 23 -3.11 50.75 40.02
N THR A 24 -3.11 50.47 41.32
CA THR A 24 -3.90 49.38 41.91
C THR A 24 -5.41 49.48 41.68
N ALA A 25 -5.95 50.69 41.43
CA ALA A 25 -7.35 50.87 41.09
C ALA A 25 -7.68 50.29 39.71
N ASN A 26 -6.81 50.50 38.71
CA ASN A 26 -6.95 49.93 37.37
C ASN A 26 -6.86 48.39 37.40
N ILE A 27 -5.90 47.86 38.17
CA ILE A 27 -5.77 46.40 38.38
C ILE A 27 -7.08 45.83 38.93
N ARG A 28 -7.62 46.39 40.01
CA ARG A 28 -8.87 45.89 40.62
C ARG A 28 -10.05 45.97 39.65
N ALA A 29 -10.15 47.05 38.88
CA ALA A 29 -11.20 47.22 37.90
C ALA A 29 -11.09 46.17 36.78
N LEU A 30 -9.93 45.96 36.18
CA LEU A 30 -9.73 44.93 35.15
C LEU A 30 -9.90 43.51 35.71
N ALA A 31 -9.40 43.25 36.93
CA ALA A 31 -9.56 41.97 37.60
C ALA A 31 -11.05 41.64 37.80
N SER A 32 -11.85 42.60 38.29
CA SER A 32 -13.30 42.42 38.46
C SER A 32 -14.06 42.12 37.16
N VAL A 33 -13.48 42.46 36.01
CA VAL A 33 -14.04 42.19 34.67
C VAL A 33 -13.66 40.79 34.15
N LEU A 34 -12.63 40.15 34.70
CA LEU A 34 -12.04 38.92 34.13
C LEU A 34 -12.01 37.73 35.09
N GLU A 35 -12.04 37.97 36.41
CA GLU A 35 -11.99 36.93 37.46
C GLU A 35 -13.16 35.94 37.41
N ASP A 36 -14.26 36.27 36.72
CA ASP A 36 -15.42 35.40 36.55
C ASP A 36 -15.14 34.22 35.59
N ARG A 37 -14.20 34.37 34.66
CA ARG A 37 -13.88 33.36 33.63
C ARG A 37 -12.40 32.97 33.58
N HIS A 38 -11.52 33.72 34.23
CA HIS A 38 -10.07 33.55 34.11
C HIS A 38 -9.37 33.62 35.47
N GLU A 39 -8.24 32.91 35.60
CA GLU A 39 -7.32 33.14 36.72
C GLU A 39 -6.56 34.44 36.44
N VAL A 40 -6.63 35.41 37.35
CA VAL A 40 -5.98 36.71 37.15
C VAL A 40 -4.79 36.83 38.07
N ARG A 41 -3.63 37.15 37.50
CA ARG A 41 -2.42 37.55 38.22
C ARG A 41 -2.12 39.01 37.92
N PHE A 42 -1.45 39.68 38.84
CA PHE A 42 -1.15 41.10 38.67
C PHE A 42 0.30 41.46 38.98
N ALA A 43 0.79 42.49 38.32
CA ALA A 43 2.08 43.12 38.59
C ALA A 43 1.92 44.64 38.62
N THR A 44 2.55 45.30 39.60
CA THR A 44 2.51 46.76 39.75
C THR A 44 3.72 47.47 39.13
N SER A 45 4.53 46.75 38.37
CA SER A 45 5.69 47.30 37.66
C SER A 45 6.10 46.38 36.51
N GLY A 46 6.70 46.95 35.46
CA GLY A 46 7.21 46.19 34.34
C GLY A 46 8.24 45.11 34.71
N ARG A 47 9.11 45.38 35.71
CA ARG A 47 10.11 44.41 36.18
C ARG A 47 9.44 43.19 36.82
N ARG A 48 8.44 43.41 37.67
CA ARG A 48 7.67 42.33 38.29
C ARG A 48 6.86 41.53 37.27
N ALA A 49 6.34 42.20 36.25
CA ALA A 49 5.63 41.55 35.16
C ALA A 49 6.51 40.55 34.41
N LEU A 50 7.74 40.95 34.06
CA LEU A 50 8.72 40.06 33.40
C LEU A 50 9.10 38.87 34.30
N GLU A 51 9.35 39.10 35.59
CA GLU A 51 9.62 38.01 36.54
C GLU A 51 8.50 36.97 36.59
N LEU A 52 7.25 37.44 36.67
CA LEU A 52 6.08 36.55 36.71
C LEU A 52 5.90 35.81 35.38
N ALA A 53 6.03 36.51 34.26
CA ALA A 53 5.84 35.92 32.93
C ALA A 53 6.93 34.90 32.57
N SER A 54 8.18 35.10 32.99
CA SER A 54 9.24 34.12 32.77
C SER A 54 9.13 32.91 33.70
N ALA A 55 8.61 33.08 34.93
CA ALA A 55 8.44 31.99 35.88
C ALA A 55 7.26 31.06 35.51
N ASP A 56 6.15 31.64 35.07
CA ASP A 56 4.96 30.91 34.62
C ASP A 56 4.27 31.72 33.50
N PRO A 57 4.52 31.38 32.22
CA PRO A 57 4.05 32.18 31.09
C PRO A 57 2.52 32.29 31.00
N PRO A 58 1.96 33.51 31.07
CA PRO A 58 0.51 33.72 31.00
C PRO A 58 -0.08 33.38 29.65
N GLU A 59 -1.38 33.12 29.61
CA GLU A 59 -2.11 32.92 28.35
C GLU A 59 -2.31 34.25 27.59
N LEU A 60 -2.32 35.37 28.31
CA LEU A 60 -2.45 36.72 27.77
C LEU A 60 -1.96 37.76 28.78
N VAL A 61 -1.38 38.86 28.29
CA VAL A 61 -0.98 40.00 29.13
C VAL A 61 -1.82 41.23 28.80
N LEU A 62 -2.43 41.85 29.81
CA LEU A 62 -2.98 43.20 29.74
C LEU A 62 -1.94 44.15 30.33
N LEU A 63 -1.42 45.07 29.53
CA LEU A 63 -0.24 45.85 29.89
C LEU A 63 -0.49 47.35 29.76
N ASP A 64 -0.40 48.08 30.87
CA ASP A 64 -0.42 49.53 30.83
C ASP A 64 0.83 50.05 30.10
N VAL A 65 0.62 51.03 29.23
CA VAL A 65 1.71 51.65 28.48
C VAL A 65 2.50 52.59 29.38
N MET A 66 1.81 53.35 30.22
CA MET A 66 2.36 54.48 30.98
C MET A 66 2.71 54.07 32.42
N MET A 67 3.84 53.39 32.60
CA MET A 67 4.33 53.00 33.93
C MET A 67 5.67 53.68 34.28
N PRO A 68 5.93 53.96 35.57
CA PRO A 68 7.20 54.50 36.02
C PRO A 68 8.34 53.48 35.87
N GLY A 69 9.49 53.97 35.41
CA GLY A 69 10.69 53.15 35.21
C GLY A 69 10.67 52.42 33.87
N LEU A 70 10.21 51.17 33.87
CA LEU A 70 10.13 50.36 32.65
C LEU A 70 8.72 50.48 32.05
N ASP A 71 8.60 51.21 30.95
CA ASP A 71 7.33 51.43 30.26
C ASP A 71 6.76 50.15 29.62
N GLY A 72 5.47 50.18 29.28
CA GLY A 72 4.79 49.02 28.68
C GLY A 72 5.36 48.61 27.33
N TYR A 73 5.86 49.55 26.53
CA TYR A 73 6.52 49.22 25.26
C TYR A 73 7.80 48.41 25.46
N ALA A 74 8.65 48.79 26.42
CA ALA A 74 9.86 48.07 26.76
C ALA A 74 9.56 46.69 27.35
N VAL A 75 8.54 46.58 28.21
CA VAL A 75 8.07 45.28 28.71
C VAL A 75 7.61 44.38 27.57
N CYS A 76 6.79 44.89 26.64
CA CYS A 76 6.31 44.14 25.48
C CYS A 76 7.47 43.64 24.62
N ARG A 77 8.45 44.49 24.29
CA ARG A 77 9.65 44.05 23.54
C ARG A 77 10.39 42.92 24.24
N LEU A 78 10.61 43.05 25.54
CA LEU A 78 11.32 42.03 26.31
C LEU A 78 10.56 40.70 26.33
N LEU A 79 9.23 40.73 26.53
CA LEU A 79 8.38 39.53 26.42
C LEU A 79 8.45 38.90 25.02
N LYS A 80 8.51 39.71 23.96
CA LYS A 80 8.57 39.24 22.57
C LYS A 80 9.93 38.70 22.15
N THR A 81 10.99 39.06 22.88
CA THR A 81 12.35 38.59 22.58
C THR A 81 12.68 37.27 23.31
N ASP A 82 11.98 36.97 24.40
CA ASP A 82 12.14 35.72 25.15
C ASP A 82 11.35 34.56 24.49
N PRO A 83 12.00 33.45 24.06
CA PRO A 83 11.31 32.30 23.47
C PRO A 83 10.18 31.70 24.31
N ALA A 84 10.24 31.83 25.64
CA ALA A 84 9.20 31.30 26.53
C ALA A 84 7.91 32.16 26.50
N THR A 85 8.03 33.45 26.18
CA THR A 85 6.90 34.40 26.21
C THR A 85 6.60 35.04 24.86
N ALA A 86 7.39 34.77 23.82
CA ALA A 86 7.25 35.41 22.51
C ALA A 86 5.85 35.23 21.90
N ASP A 87 5.28 34.04 22.07
CA ASP A 87 3.95 33.69 21.55
C ASP A 87 2.79 34.18 22.45
N VAL A 88 3.08 34.82 23.60
CA VAL A 88 2.06 35.33 24.52
C VAL A 88 1.44 36.61 23.93
N PRO A 89 0.12 36.68 23.69
CA PRO A 89 -0.54 37.90 23.22
C PRO A 89 -0.46 38.98 24.30
N VAL A 90 -0.01 40.17 23.90
CA VAL A 90 0.02 41.37 24.74
C VAL A 90 -1.02 42.34 24.20
N ILE A 91 -1.96 42.73 25.04
CA ILE A 91 -2.94 43.79 24.76
C ILE A 91 -2.55 44.99 25.60
N PHE A 92 -2.27 46.12 24.95
CA PHE A 92 -1.99 47.34 25.67
C PHE A 92 -3.25 47.92 26.31
N ILE A 93 -3.15 48.45 27.51
CA ILE A 93 -4.16 49.34 28.09
C ILE A 93 -3.56 50.74 28.05
N THR A 94 -4.23 51.69 27.41
CA THR A 94 -3.63 53.02 27.15
C THR A 94 -4.63 54.14 27.38
N SER A 95 -4.16 55.27 27.90
CA SER A 95 -4.93 56.53 27.93
C SER A 95 -4.76 57.34 26.63
N LEU A 96 -3.89 56.87 25.74
CA LEU A 96 -3.48 57.56 24.53
C LEU A 96 -4.28 56.99 23.36
N SER A 97 -4.99 57.85 22.65
CA SER A 97 -5.92 57.48 21.57
C SER A 97 -5.50 58.08 20.22
N SER A 98 -4.20 58.36 20.05
CA SER A 98 -3.68 58.86 18.78
C SER A 98 -3.35 57.67 17.85
N PRO A 99 -3.70 57.72 16.55
CA PRO A 99 -3.40 56.64 15.61
C PRO A 99 -1.91 56.31 15.50
N GLU A 100 -1.04 57.29 15.76
CA GLU A 100 0.42 57.15 15.70
C GLU A 100 0.94 56.23 16.82
N GLU A 101 0.34 56.33 18.01
CA GLU A 101 0.73 55.52 19.16
C GLU A 101 0.16 54.10 19.10
N GLU A 102 -1.05 53.95 18.55
CA GLU A 102 -1.61 52.64 18.24
C GLU A 102 -0.74 51.89 17.23
N ALA A 103 -0.30 52.57 16.17
CA ALA A 103 0.63 51.99 15.19
C ALA A 103 1.96 51.59 15.84
N PHE A 104 2.54 52.47 16.66
CA PHE A 104 3.78 52.18 17.39
C PHE A 104 3.65 50.96 18.32
N GLY A 105 2.51 50.81 19.01
CA GLY A 105 2.25 49.67 19.88
C GLY A 105 2.18 48.34 19.12
N LEU A 106 1.53 48.32 17.96
CA LEU A 106 1.46 47.14 17.09
C LEU A 106 2.83 46.78 16.52
N GLU A 107 3.62 47.77 16.09
CA GLU A 107 5.01 47.58 15.64
C GLU A 107 5.92 47.04 16.75
N THR A 108 5.62 47.37 18.01
CA THR A 108 6.34 46.88 19.20
C THR A 108 6.02 45.41 19.51
N GLY A 109 5.01 44.82 18.85
CA GLY A 109 4.66 43.40 18.95
C GLY A 109 3.42 43.10 19.79
N ALA A 110 2.68 44.13 20.22
CA ALA A 110 1.35 43.92 20.79
C ALA A 110 0.37 43.43 19.72
N VAL A 111 -0.58 42.60 20.13
CA VAL A 111 -1.61 42.07 19.23
C VAL A 111 -2.86 42.96 19.20
N ASP A 112 -3.00 43.85 20.19
CA ASP A 112 -4.16 44.71 20.35
C ASP A 112 -3.94 45.81 21.40
N TYR A 113 -4.93 46.71 21.55
CA TYR A 113 -4.96 47.73 22.61
C TYR A 113 -6.39 47.99 23.13
N VAL A 114 -6.54 48.57 24.32
CA VAL A 114 -7.80 49.01 24.92
C VAL A 114 -7.60 50.40 25.50
N THR A 115 -8.48 51.33 25.14
CA THR A 115 -8.41 52.71 25.64
C THR A 115 -9.04 52.84 27.04
N LYS A 116 -8.45 53.68 27.90
CA LYS A 116 -8.99 54.11 29.20
C LYS A 116 -9.91 55.34 29.01
N PRO A 117 -11.09 55.41 29.65
CA PRO A 117 -11.71 54.39 30.50
C PRO A 117 -12.22 53.20 29.66
N PHE A 118 -11.94 51.99 30.12
CA PHE A 118 -12.27 50.78 29.37
C PHE A 118 -13.72 50.31 29.62
N SER A 119 -14.35 49.81 28.56
CA SER A 119 -15.64 49.11 28.67
C SER A 119 -15.43 47.64 29.03
N PRO A 120 -16.08 47.12 30.09
CA PRO A 120 -16.00 45.70 30.45
C PRO A 120 -16.34 44.75 29.31
N ALA A 121 -17.28 45.13 28.43
CA ALA A 121 -17.66 44.32 27.27
C ALA A 121 -16.54 44.26 26.22
N ILE A 122 -15.84 45.37 25.98
CA ILE A 122 -14.74 45.44 25.01
C ILE A 122 -13.55 44.64 25.50
N VAL A 123 -13.17 44.78 26.78
CA VAL A 123 -12.06 44.01 27.38
C VAL A 123 -12.32 42.51 27.24
N ARG A 124 -13.52 42.05 27.64
CA ARG A 124 -13.90 40.64 27.51
C ARG A 124 -13.85 40.14 26.07
N ALA A 125 -14.38 40.90 25.11
CA ALA A 125 -14.38 40.51 23.71
C ALA A 125 -12.95 40.39 23.14
N ARG A 126 -12.06 41.36 23.41
CA ARG A 126 -10.68 41.31 22.93
C ARG A 126 -9.88 40.19 23.58
N VAL A 127 -10.00 40.02 24.90
CA VAL A 127 -9.36 38.91 25.64
C VAL A 127 -9.81 37.57 25.09
N ALA A 128 -11.12 37.35 24.94
CA ALA A 128 -11.66 36.08 24.43
C ALA A 128 -11.17 35.78 23.01
N THR A 129 -11.09 36.80 22.14
CA THR A 129 -10.62 36.66 20.75
C THR A 129 -9.17 36.20 20.71
N HIS A 130 -8.28 36.88 21.43
CA HIS A 130 -6.84 36.57 21.40
C HIS A 130 -6.49 35.26 22.12
N LEU A 131 -7.22 34.91 23.19
CA LEU A 131 -7.09 33.59 23.81
C LEU A 131 -7.52 32.47 22.86
N SER A 132 -8.65 32.64 22.17
CA SER A 132 -9.13 31.67 21.19
C SER A 132 -8.15 31.49 20.03
N LEU A 133 -7.61 32.60 19.51
CA LEU A 133 -6.61 32.58 18.44
C LEU A 133 -5.33 31.86 18.88
N ARG A 134 -4.82 32.13 20.09
CA ARG A 134 -3.63 31.46 20.62
C ARG A 134 -3.85 29.96 20.75
N ARG A 135 -4.99 29.54 21.31
CA ARG A 135 -5.33 28.11 21.46
C ARG A 135 -5.46 27.41 20.11
N ALA A 136 -6.11 28.05 19.13
CA ALA A 136 -6.22 27.52 17.78
C ALA A 136 -4.85 27.35 17.12
N ASN A 137 -3.97 28.37 17.20
CA ASN A 137 -2.62 28.29 16.66
C ASN A 137 -1.78 27.20 17.33
N ARG A 138 -1.90 27.03 18.65
CA ARG A 138 -1.22 25.96 19.38
C ARG A 138 -1.71 24.59 18.95
N SER A 139 -3.03 24.40 18.87
CA SER A 139 -3.63 23.15 18.40
C SER A 139 -3.22 22.81 16.97
N LEU A 140 -3.16 23.82 16.08
CA LEU A 140 -2.73 23.62 14.70
C LEU A 140 -1.26 23.21 14.61
N LYS A 141 -0.40 23.80 15.45
CA LYS A 141 1.02 23.43 15.53
C LYS A 141 1.19 22.00 16.04
N ASP A 142 0.49 21.63 17.11
CA ASP A 142 0.53 20.28 17.67
C ASP A 142 0.04 19.23 16.65
N GLU A 143 -1.05 19.53 15.93
CA GLU A 143 -1.57 18.65 14.87
C GLU A 143 -0.59 18.52 13.70
N ASN A 144 0.07 19.62 13.30
CA ASN A 144 1.05 19.57 12.23
C ASN A 144 2.27 18.71 12.62
N GLU A 145 2.77 18.85 13.85
CA GLU A 145 3.85 18.01 14.38
C GLU A 145 3.44 16.53 14.43
N HIS A 146 2.19 16.23 14.81
CA HIS A 146 1.64 14.88 14.80
C HIS A 146 1.52 14.30 13.39
N LEU A 147 0.95 15.06 12.45
CA LEU A 147 0.81 14.65 11.04
C LEU A 147 2.17 14.40 10.40
N GLU A 148 3.15 15.27 10.63
CA GLU A 148 4.51 15.06 10.15
C GLU A 148 5.13 13.77 10.70
N ALA A 149 4.90 13.45 11.99
CA ALA A 149 5.36 12.20 12.58
C ALA A 149 4.72 10.99 11.89
N LEU A 150 3.41 11.03 11.64
CA LEU A 150 2.68 9.99 10.90
C LEU A 150 3.18 9.84 9.46
N VAL A 151 3.40 10.94 8.75
CA VAL A 151 3.95 10.94 7.38
C VAL A 151 5.33 10.30 7.38
N ARG A 152 6.22 10.67 8.32
CA ARG A 152 7.55 10.07 8.46
C ARG A 152 7.46 8.56 8.72
N GLU A 153 6.56 8.12 9.59
CA GLU A 153 6.34 6.70 9.88
C GLU A 153 5.82 5.95 8.65
N ARG A 154 4.79 6.46 7.99
CA ARG A 154 4.21 5.87 6.77
C ARG A 154 5.23 5.78 5.65
N THR A 155 6.04 6.82 5.45
CA THR A 155 7.12 6.84 4.45
C THR A 155 8.16 5.75 4.73
N ARG A 156 8.55 5.57 6.01
CA ARG A 156 9.47 4.48 6.40
C ARG A 156 8.86 3.10 6.15
N LYS A 157 7.60 2.88 6.52
CA LYS A 157 6.88 1.62 6.29
C LYS A 157 6.78 1.28 4.80
N LEU A 158 6.43 2.25 3.95
CA LEU A 158 6.38 2.08 2.50
C LEU A 158 7.76 1.74 1.92
N ALA A 159 8.80 2.47 2.33
CA ALA A 159 10.16 2.21 1.86
C ALA A 159 10.66 0.81 2.27
N GLN A 160 10.32 0.36 3.49
CA GLN A 160 10.64 -1.00 3.95
C GLN A 160 9.90 -2.06 3.13
N ALA A 161 8.57 -1.94 2.97
CA ALA A 161 7.78 -2.87 2.18
C ALA A 161 8.26 -2.93 0.71
N GLN A 162 8.63 -1.79 0.12
CA GLN A 162 9.24 -1.74 -1.21
C GLN A 162 10.59 -2.46 -1.27
N ARG A 163 11.46 -2.29 -0.26
CA ARG A 163 12.75 -3.00 -0.21
C ARG A 163 12.58 -4.51 -0.09
N GLU A 164 11.64 -4.97 0.72
CA GLU A 164 11.30 -6.40 0.87
C GLU A 164 10.76 -6.99 -0.44
N LYS A 165 9.79 -6.31 -1.08
CA LYS A 165 9.29 -6.70 -2.41
C LYS A 165 10.40 -6.73 -3.46
N MET A 166 11.29 -5.74 -3.48
CA MET A 166 12.42 -5.69 -4.42
C MET A 166 13.50 -6.74 -4.11
N ALA A 167 13.66 -7.16 -2.87
CA ALA A 167 14.55 -8.26 -2.52
C ALA A 167 13.98 -9.59 -3.03
N ALA A 168 12.70 -9.85 -2.80
CA ALA A 168 12.00 -11.03 -3.32
C ALA A 168 12.02 -11.07 -4.86
N LEU A 169 11.76 -9.94 -5.53
CA LEU A 169 11.83 -9.83 -6.98
C LEU A 169 13.25 -10.09 -7.49
N ARG A 170 14.29 -9.54 -6.85
CA ARG A 170 15.69 -9.80 -7.23
C ARG A 170 16.04 -11.29 -7.10
N GLN A 171 15.61 -11.94 -6.03
CA GLN A 171 15.81 -13.37 -5.83
C GLN A 171 15.07 -14.19 -6.90
N MET A 172 13.85 -13.80 -7.26
CA MET A 172 13.08 -14.44 -8.32
C MET A 172 13.74 -14.27 -9.70
N VAL A 173 14.18 -13.06 -10.06
CA VAL A 173 14.88 -12.80 -11.33
C VAL A 173 16.17 -13.62 -11.42
N ALA A 174 16.94 -13.70 -10.33
CA ALA A 174 18.15 -14.53 -10.28
C ALA A 174 17.82 -16.02 -10.45
N GLY A 175 16.75 -16.52 -9.82
CA GLY A 175 16.26 -17.89 -9.97
C GLY A 175 15.84 -18.20 -11.41
N VAL A 176 15.04 -17.32 -12.02
CA VAL A 176 14.61 -17.44 -13.43
C VAL A 176 15.81 -17.44 -14.36
N ALA A 177 16.79 -16.54 -14.17
CA ALA A 177 17.99 -16.50 -15.00
C ALA A 177 18.79 -17.81 -14.91
N HIS A 178 18.95 -18.38 -13.71
CA HIS A 178 19.62 -19.67 -13.54
C HIS A 178 18.86 -20.82 -14.22
N GLU A 179 17.54 -20.85 -14.07
CA GLU A 179 16.68 -21.86 -14.68
C GLU A 179 16.60 -21.74 -16.21
N ILE A 180 16.74 -20.55 -16.79
CA ILE A 180 16.83 -20.32 -18.24
C ILE A 180 18.22 -20.71 -18.77
N ASN A 181 19.28 -20.33 -18.07
CA ASN A 181 20.65 -20.57 -18.53
C ASN A 181 20.98 -22.07 -18.63
N THR A 182 20.42 -22.88 -17.74
CA THR A 182 20.64 -24.34 -17.74
C THR A 182 20.19 -25.04 -19.04
N PRO A 183 18.91 -24.95 -19.48
CA PRO A 183 18.48 -25.54 -20.75
C PRO A 183 19.14 -24.87 -21.95
N ILE A 184 19.41 -23.56 -21.93
CA ILE A 184 20.13 -22.89 -23.02
C ILE A 184 21.55 -23.44 -23.17
N GLY A 185 22.26 -23.67 -22.06
CA GLY A 185 23.61 -24.26 -22.08
C GLY A 185 23.61 -25.68 -22.67
N VAL A 186 22.63 -26.51 -22.28
CA VAL A 186 22.46 -27.87 -22.85
C VAL A 186 22.12 -27.81 -24.33
N ALA A 187 21.24 -26.89 -24.73
CA ALA A 187 20.89 -26.68 -26.13
C ALA A 187 22.12 -26.25 -26.94
N LEU A 188 22.88 -25.26 -26.47
CA LEU A 188 24.08 -24.80 -27.16
C LEU A 188 25.11 -25.93 -27.31
N GLY A 189 25.38 -26.70 -26.25
CA GLY A 189 26.29 -27.84 -26.32
C GLY A 189 25.83 -28.93 -27.29
N SER A 190 24.52 -29.23 -27.30
CA SER A 190 23.93 -30.21 -28.23
C SER A 190 24.00 -29.74 -29.68
N ALA A 191 23.75 -28.45 -29.93
CA ALA A 191 23.86 -27.84 -31.26
C ALA A 191 25.30 -27.84 -31.77
N SER A 192 26.27 -27.44 -30.94
CA SER A 192 27.70 -27.51 -31.27
C SER A 192 28.12 -28.94 -31.60
N HIS A 193 27.76 -29.90 -30.76
CA HIS A 193 28.10 -31.31 -30.99
C HIS A 193 27.46 -31.88 -32.27
N LEU A 194 26.21 -31.52 -32.55
CA LEU A 194 25.55 -31.89 -33.80
C LEU A 194 26.29 -31.28 -35.01
N GLY A 195 26.68 -30.01 -34.92
CA GLY A 195 27.49 -29.31 -35.93
C GLY A 195 28.81 -30.01 -36.23
N ASP A 196 29.58 -30.37 -35.19
CA ASP A 196 30.85 -31.09 -35.34
C ASP A 196 30.67 -32.44 -36.06
N ARG A 197 29.58 -33.16 -35.73
CA ARG A 197 29.28 -34.44 -36.37
C ARG A 197 28.83 -34.29 -37.82
N VAL A 198 28.06 -33.25 -38.14
CA VAL A 198 27.69 -32.93 -39.52
C VAL A 198 28.94 -32.61 -40.34
N ALA A 199 29.87 -31.82 -39.80
CA ALA A 199 31.13 -31.47 -40.46
C ALA A 199 31.98 -32.73 -40.73
N ALA A 200 32.21 -33.57 -39.71
CA ALA A 200 32.96 -34.82 -39.85
C ALA A 200 32.32 -35.78 -40.87
N MET A 201 30.98 -35.81 -40.95
CA MET A 201 30.28 -36.65 -41.92
C MET A 201 30.41 -36.10 -43.35
N THR A 202 30.42 -34.79 -43.50
CA THR A 202 30.61 -34.10 -44.77
C THR A 202 32.00 -34.38 -45.33
N GLU A 203 33.05 -34.33 -44.49
CA GLU A 203 34.42 -34.68 -44.88
C GLU A 203 34.54 -36.15 -45.33
N ARG A 204 33.96 -37.09 -44.57
CA ARG A 204 33.98 -38.52 -44.93
C ARG A 204 33.21 -38.81 -46.22
N LEU A 205 32.11 -38.11 -46.45
CA LEU A 205 31.36 -38.20 -47.70
C LEU A 205 32.21 -37.66 -48.87
N ALA A 206 32.85 -36.50 -48.72
CA ALA A 206 33.72 -35.92 -49.75
C ALA A 206 34.93 -36.81 -50.07
N ALA A 207 35.47 -37.52 -49.07
CA ALA A 207 36.55 -38.49 -49.24
C ALA A 207 36.10 -39.84 -49.83
N ASN A 208 34.81 -40.04 -50.12
CA ASN A 208 34.23 -41.34 -50.51
C ASN A 208 34.49 -42.47 -49.50
N GLN A 209 34.63 -42.15 -48.21
CA GLN A 209 34.93 -43.10 -47.13
C GLN A 209 33.68 -43.47 -46.29
N LEU A 210 32.51 -43.01 -46.70
CA LEU A 210 31.27 -43.19 -45.93
C LEU A 210 30.76 -44.63 -45.98
N ARG A 211 30.55 -45.24 -44.82
CA ARG A 211 29.92 -46.56 -44.70
C ARG A 211 28.48 -46.46 -44.24
N ARG A 212 27.60 -47.35 -44.71
CA ARG A 212 26.19 -47.41 -44.33
C ARG A 212 25.98 -47.44 -42.80
N ALA A 213 26.72 -48.29 -42.08
CA ALA A 213 26.61 -48.40 -40.63
C ALA A 213 27.09 -47.14 -39.86
N GLU A 214 27.93 -46.29 -40.46
CA GLU A 214 28.30 -45.00 -39.88
C GLU A 214 27.20 -43.96 -40.11
N LEU A 215 26.57 -43.97 -41.29
CA LEU A 215 25.42 -43.13 -41.61
C LEU A 215 24.22 -43.44 -40.71
N GLU A 216 23.90 -44.71 -40.49
CA GLU A 216 22.81 -45.12 -39.60
C GLU A 216 23.06 -44.65 -38.15
N ARG A 217 24.30 -44.77 -37.64
CA ARG A 217 24.67 -44.26 -36.31
C ARG A 217 24.66 -42.72 -36.22
N PHE A 218 25.04 -42.05 -37.30
CA PHE A 218 24.95 -40.60 -37.39
C PHE A 218 23.49 -40.14 -37.32
N LEU A 219 22.62 -40.69 -38.17
CA LEU A 219 21.20 -40.31 -38.23
C LEU A 219 20.48 -40.57 -36.90
N ALA A 220 20.71 -41.73 -36.28
CA ALA A 220 20.10 -42.06 -34.98
C ALA A 220 20.47 -41.03 -33.91
N SER A 221 21.76 -40.76 -33.74
CA SER A 221 22.21 -39.85 -32.68
C SER A 221 22.02 -38.36 -33.04
N ALA A 222 21.95 -37.99 -34.33
CA ALA A 222 21.49 -36.67 -34.75
C ALA A 222 20.01 -36.45 -34.39
N GLY A 223 19.17 -37.47 -34.56
CA GLY A 223 17.77 -37.45 -34.12
C GLY A 223 17.63 -37.27 -32.61
N GLU A 224 18.44 -37.97 -31.81
CA GLU A 224 18.48 -37.82 -30.35
C GLU A 224 18.90 -36.40 -29.92
N LEU A 225 19.97 -35.86 -30.52
CA LEU A 225 20.43 -34.49 -30.23
C LEU A 225 19.38 -33.43 -30.63
N ALA A 226 18.71 -33.62 -31.77
CA ALA A 226 17.64 -32.73 -32.23
C ALA A 226 16.40 -32.78 -31.32
N ALA A 227 16.05 -33.96 -30.81
CA ALA A 227 14.97 -34.11 -29.83
C ALA A 227 15.32 -33.44 -28.49
N LEU A 228 16.55 -33.61 -28.01
CA LEU A 228 17.04 -32.97 -26.79
C LEU A 228 17.07 -31.43 -26.92
N LEU A 229 17.52 -30.91 -28.07
CA LEU A 229 17.48 -29.49 -28.41
C LEU A 229 16.06 -28.93 -28.36
N SER A 230 15.12 -29.57 -29.07
CA SER A 230 13.73 -29.13 -29.11
C SER A 230 13.10 -29.12 -27.72
N SER A 231 13.34 -30.16 -26.92
CA SER A 231 12.81 -30.28 -25.56
C SER A 231 13.37 -29.19 -24.62
N THR A 232 14.68 -28.93 -24.69
CA THR A 232 15.33 -27.92 -23.83
C THR A 232 14.95 -26.49 -24.21
N ILE A 233 14.83 -26.18 -25.51
CA ILE A 233 14.34 -24.87 -25.98
C ILE A 233 12.87 -24.65 -25.61
N ALA A 234 12.01 -25.66 -25.78
CA ALA A 234 10.61 -25.58 -25.36
C ALA A 234 10.49 -25.26 -23.86
N ARG A 235 11.32 -25.91 -23.03
CA ARG A 235 11.38 -25.64 -21.58
C ARG A 235 11.84 -24.20 -21.27
N ALA A 236 12.83 -23.67 -21.99
CA ALA A 236 13.25 -22.27 -21.81
C ALA A 236 12.11 -21.30 -22.16
N GLY A 237 11.36 -21.58 -23.23
CA GLY A 237 10.18 -20.80 -23.61
C GLY A 237 9.08 -20.81 -22.53
N GLU A 238 8.85 -21.96 -21.89
CA GLU A 238 7.90 -22.08 -20.78
C GLU A 238 8.29 -21.21 -19.57
N ILE A 239 9.57 -21.16 -19.22
CA ILE A 239 10.06 -20.29 -18.13
C ILE A 239 9.79 -18.82 -18.47
N VAL A 240 10.09 -18.39 -19.69
CA VAL A 240 9.83 -17.01 -20.14
C VAL A 240 8.34 -16.69 -20.11
N ARG A 241 7.47 -17.62 -20.52
CA ARG A 241 6.01 -17.43 -20.47
C ARG A 241 5.51 -17.28 -19.03
N CYS A 242 5.96 -18.14 -18.11
CA CYS A 242 5.62 -18.05 -16.69
C CYS A 242 6.08 -16.71 -16.09
N PHE A 243 7.33 -16.30 -16.37
CA PHE A 243 7.86 -15.04 -15.88
C PHE A 243 7.12 -13.82 -16.45
N LYS A 244 6.72 -13.88 -17.73
CA LYS A 244 5.84 -12.86 -18.33
C LYS A 244 4.51 -12.79 -17.58
N GLY A 245 3.94 -13.89 -17.11
CA GLY A 245 2.74 -13.89 -16.27
C GLY A 245 2.92 -13.17 -14.93
N VAL A 246 4.09 -13.25 -14.30
CA VAL A 246 4.41 -12.51 -13.07
C VAL A 246 4.51 -11.00 -13.32
N ALA A 247 5.11 -10.61 -14.45
CA ALA A 247 5.38 -9.21 -14.80
C ALA A 247 4.32 -8.55 -15.69
N ALA A 248 3.33 -9.32 -16.16
CA ALA A 248 2.33 -8.82 -17.10
C ALA A 248 1.42 -7.81 -16.41
N ASP A 249 1.33 -6.63 -17.02
CA ASP A 249 0.17 -5.78 -16.83
C ASP A 249 -1.00 -6.47 -17.53
N HIS A 250 -1.89 -7.07 -16.75
CA HIS A 250 -3.08 -7.74 -17.26
C HIS A 250 -4.10 -6.67 -17.62
N GLY A 251 -3.78 -5.90 -18.66
CA GLY A 251 -4.59 -4.81 -19.15
C GLY A 251 -6.04 -5.27 -19.38
N GLY A 252 -6.98 -4.43 -18.99
CA GLY A 252 -8.40 -4.75 -19.05
C GLY A 252 -9.14 -3.98 -17.98
N LEU A 253 -10.25 -3.36 -18.35
CA LEU A 253 -11.11 -2.72 -17.37
C LEU A 253 -11.97 -3.79 -16.69
N ARG A 254 -12.25 -3.58 -15.40
CA ARG A 254 -13.25 -4.37 -14.70
C ARG A 254 -14.59 -4.22 -15.41
N GLN A 255 -15.23 -5.35 -15.67
CA GLN A 255 -16.54 -5.39 -16.30
C GLN A 255 -17.43 -6.44 -15.63
N PRO A 256 -18.77 -6.31 -15.75
CA PRO A 256 -19.68 -7.38 -15.36
C PRO A 256 -19.45 -8.63 -16.21
N ILE A 257 -19.29 -9.77 -15.55
CA ILE A 257 -19.05 -11.08 -16.15
C ILE A 257 -20.16 -12.01 -15.69
N ALA A 258 -20.84 -12.65 -16.64
CA ALA A 258 -21.66 -13.83 -16.37
C ALA A 258 -20.72 -15.04 -16.31
N LEU A 259 -20.63 -15.69 -15.15
CA LEU A 259 -19.56 -16.64 -14.89
C LEU A 259 -19.69 -17.92 -15.71
N LYS A 260 -20.89 -18.48 -15.84
CA LYS A 260 -21.11 -19.70 -16.62
C LYS A 260 -20.59 -19.60 -18.07
N PRO A 261 -21.06 -18.65 -18.91
CA PRO A 261 -20.58 -18.54 -20.28
C PRO A 261 -19.09 -18.18 -20.36
N PHE A 262 -18.56 -17.43 -19.38
CA PHE A 262 -17.13 -17.12 -19.30
C PHE A 262 -16.29 -18.38 -19.05
N LEU A 263 -16.67 -19.21 -18.08
CA LEU A 263 -15.98 -20.48 -17.79
C LEU A 263 -16.09 -21.46 -18.96
N GLU A 264 -17.24 -21.55 -19.61
CA GLU A 264 -17.43 -22.36 -20.82
C GLU A 264 -16.51 -21.88 -21.95
N GLN A 265 -16.41 -20.57 -22.18
CA GLN A 265 -15.51 -19.99 -23.18
C GLN A 265 -14.03 -20.30 -22.89
N VAL A 266 -13.58 -20.15 -21.64
CA VAL A 266 -12.19 -20.47 -21.24
C VAL A 266 -11.92 -21.97 -21.35
N THR A 267 -12.89 -22.81 -20.98
CA THR A 267 -12.78 -24.27 -21.11
C THR A 267 -12.65 -24.69 -22.57
N GLU A 268 -13.42 -24.05 -23.46
CA GLU A 268 -13.43 -24.31 -24.89
C GLU A 268 -12.14 -23.85 -25.58
N SER A 269 -11.59 -22.69 -25.20
CA SER A 269 -10.32 -22.21 -25.74
C SER A 269 -9.15 -23.14 -25.41
N LEU A 270 -9.25 -23.88 -24.31
CA LEU A 270 -8.27 -24.87 -23.88
C LEU A 270 -8.46 -26.25 -24.53
N ARG A 271 -9.57 -26.51 -25.24
CA ARG A 271 -9.88 -27.81 -25.89
C ARG A 271 -8.70 -28.47 -26.63
N PRO A 272 -7.93 -27.75 -27.46
CA PRO A 272 -6.82 -28.35 -28.20
C PRO A 272 -5.73 -28.98 -27.31
N HIS A 273 -5.67 -28.60 -26.03
CA HIS A 273 -4.64 -29.05 -25.09
C HIS A 273 -5.05 -30.28 -24.28
N TRP A 274 -6.35 -30.64 -24.23
CA TRP A 274 -6.83 -31.76 -23.40
C TRP A 274 -7.63 -32.81 -24.17
N GLU A 275 -8.30 -32.44 -25.25
CA GLU A 275 -9.12 -33.37 -26.04
C GLU A 275 -8.28 -34.46 -26.74
N PRO A 276 -7.12 -34.15 -27.36
CA PRO A 276 -6.26 -35.18 -27.97
C PRO A 276 -5.67 -36.16 -26.95
N LEU A 277 -5.59 -35.76 -25.69
CA LEU A 277 -5.08 -36.58 -24.58
C LEU A 277 -6.18 -37.48 -23.96
N GLY A 278 -7.43 -37.35 -24.40
CA GLY A 278 -8.57 -38.16 -23.93
C GLY A 278 -9.18 -37.70 -22.60
N HIS A 279 -8.81 -36.54 -22.07
CA HIS A 279 -9.42 -35.98 -20.86
C HIS A 279 -10.84 -35.47 -21.13
N ARG A 280 -11.64 -35.39 -20.06
CA ARG A 280 -12.95 -34.74 -20.07
C ARG A 280 -12.89 -33.48 -19.23
N MET A 281 -13.55 -32.41 -19.70
CA MET A 281 -13.68 -31.18 -18.93
C MET A 281 -15.14 -30.76 -18.82
N THR A 282 -15.57 -30.39 -17.61
CA THR A 282 -16.96 -29.97 -17.33
C THR A 282 -16.99 -28.65 -16.59
N VAL A 283 -17.99 -27.83 -16.88
CA VAL A 283 -18.25 -26.58 -16.14
C VAL A 283 -19.42 -26.77 -15.19
N ASP A 284 -19.19 -26.49 -13.91
CA ASP A 284 -20.23 -26.51 -12.86
C ASP A 284 -20.45 -25.10 -12.30
N CYS A 285 -21.41 -24.37 -12.88
CA CYS A 285 -21.70 -22.99 -12.51
C CYS A 285 -23.20 -22.70 -12.60
N PRO A 286 -23.81 -22.06 -11.58
CA PRO A 286 -25.16 -21.51 -11.69
C PRO A 286 -25.26 -20.51 -12.84
N ALA A 287 -26.37 -20.56 -13.59
CA ALA A 287 -26.54 -19.76 -14.81
C ALA A 287 -26.69 -18.25 -14.54
N ASP A 288 -27.16 -17.90 -13.35
CA ASP A 288 -27.45 -16.54 -12.89
C ASP A 288 -26.27 -15.89 -12.14
N LEU A 289 -25.19 -16.63 -11.88
CA LEU A 289 -24.05 -16.13 -11.12
C LEU A 289 -23.25 -15.09 -11.92
N ARG A 290 -23.06 -13.91 -11.31
CA ARG A 290 -22.36 -12.77 -11.91
C ARG A 290 -21.33 -12.20 -10.96
N MET A 291 -20.26 -11.65 -11.54
CA MET A 291 -19.26 -10.87 -10.80
C MET A 291 -18.79 -9.67 -11.61
N VAL A 292 -18.23 -8.66 -10.96
CA VAL A 292 -17.53 -7.55 -11.63
C VAL A 292 -16.04 -7.75 -11.39
N SER A 293 -15.30 -8.05 -12.45
CA SER A 293 -13.87 -8.37 -12.38
C SER A 293 -13.15 -8.09 -13.69
N ASN A 294 -11.83 -8.25 -13.69
CA ASN A 294 -10.99 -8.21 -14.90
C ASN A 294 -10.96 -9.61 -15.55
N PRO A 295 -11.57 -9.79 -16.74
CA PRO A 295 -11.62 -11.09 -17.41
C PRO A 295 -10.25 -11.64 -17.80
N ALA A 296 -9.29 -10.76 -18.13
CA ALA A 296 -7.95 -11.20 -18.53
C ALA A 296 -7.22 -11.88 -17.37
N ILE A 297 -7.33 -11.32 -16.16
CA ILE A 297 -6.76 -11.90 -14.94
C ILE A 297 -7.45 -13.22 -14.59
N LEU A 298 -8.78 -13.26 -14.66
CA LEU A 298 -9.54 -14.49 -14.39
C LEU A 298 -9.20 -15.61 -15.38
N SER A 299 -9.10 -15.31 -16.68
CA SER A 299 -8.69 -16.29 -17.68
C SER A 299 -7.28 -16.81 -17.40
N ALA A 300 -6.32 -15.92 -17.11
CA ALA A 300 -4.95 -16.31 -16.81
C ALA A 300 -4.86 -17.27 -15.61
N VAL A 301 -5.61 -16.99 -14.53
CA VAL A 301 -5.70 -17.86 -13.36
C VAL A 301 -6.28 -19.24 -13.72
N LEU A 302 -7.41 -19.25 -14.42
CA LEU A 302 -8.10 -20.50 -14.80
C LEU A 302 -7.24 -21.35 -15.73
N GLU A 303 -6.64 -20.74 -16.76
CA GLU A 303 -5.73 -21.43 -17.67
C GLU A 303 -4.55 -22.06 -16.95
N GLN A 304 -3.98 -21.37 -15.95
CA GLN A 304 -2.87 -21.90 -15.17
C GLN A 304 -3.28 -23.08 -14.29
N LEU A 305 -4.45 -22.99 -13.63
CA LEU A 305 -4.98 -24.07 -12.80
C LEU A 305 -5.35 -25.30 -13.62
N VAL A 306 -6.01 -25.12 -14.77
CA VAL A 306 -6.36 -26.22 -15.68
C VAL A 306 -5.10 -26.89 -16.22
N ARG A 307 -4.10 -26.11 -16.64
CA ARG A 307 -2.82 -26.66 -17.12
C ARG A 307 -2.13 -27.47 -16.03
N ASN A 308 -2.10 -26.97 -14.79
CA ASN A 308 -1.53 -27.70 -13.66
C ASN A 308 -2.27 -29.02 -13.39
N ALA A 309 -3.61 -29.03 -13.47
CA ALA A 309 -4.41 -30.25 -13.32
C ALA A 309 -4.06 -31.26 -14.42
N LEU A 310 -4.10 -30.85 -15.69
CA LEU A 310 -3.80 -31.73 -16.83
C LEU A 310 -2.37 -32.28 -16.78
N GLU A 311 -1.40 -31.44 -16.42
CA GLU A 311 -0.03 -31.88 -16.25
C GLU A 311 0.05 -32.86 -15.10
N HIS A 312 -0.29 -32.46 -13.87
CA HIS A 312 0.09 -33.19 -12.65
C HIS A 312 -0.84 -34.33 -12.25
N ALA A 313 -2.15 -34.22 -12.52
CA ALA A 313 -3.16 -35.13 -11.98
C ALA A 313 -3.10 -36.53 -12.59
N PHE A 314 -2.65 -36.67 -13.85
CA PHE A 314 -2.79 -37.90 -14.63
C PHE A 314 -1.44 -38.47 -15.11
N PRO A 315 -0.63 -39.08 -14.23
CA PRO A 315 0.63 -39.70 -14.62
C PRO A 315 0.40 -40.94 -15.51
N GLY A 316 1.35 -41.21 -16.42
CA GLY A 316 1.40 -42.47 -17.19
C GLY A 316 0.38 -42.61 -18.31
N GLY A 317 -0.14 -41.51 -18.86
CA GLY A 317 -1.12 -41.54 -19.96
C GLY A 317 -2.54 -41.93 -19.52
N ARG A 318 -2.82 -41.86 -18.22
CA ARG A 318 -4.19 -41.95 -17.71
C ARG A 318 -4.97 -40.71 -18.17
N HIS A 319 -6.27 -40.88 -18.36
CA HIS A 319 -7.19 -39.78 -18.61
C HIS A 319 -8.17 -39.69 -17.44
N GLY A 320 -8.81 -38.55 -17.30
CA GLY A 320 -9.73 -38.28 -16.20
C GLY A 320 -10.55 -37.02 -16.45
N LEU A 321 -11.21 -36.57 -15.40
CA LEU A 321 -12.14 -35.46 -15.40
C LEU A 321 -11.53 -34.24 -14.68
N VAL A 322 -11.57 -33.11 -15.36
CA VAL A 322 -11.34 -31.79 -14.74
C VAL A 322 -12.67 -31.04 -14.69
N THR A 323 -13.02 -30.52 -13.52
CA THR A 323 -14.23 -29.72 -13.31
C THR A 323 -13.84 -28.29 -12.99
N VAL A 324 -14.29 -27.35 -13.82
CA VAL A 324 -14.14 -25.90 -13.57
C VAL A 324 -15.46 -25.41 -12.98
N GLY A 325 -15.43 -24.98 -11.72
CA GLY A 325 -16.61 -24.65 -10.96
C GLY A 325 -16.70 -23.19 -10.53
N ALA A 326 -17.91 -22.68 -10.37
CA ALA A 326 -18.15 -21.43 -9.65
C ALA A 326 -19.43 -21.49 -8.82
N ALA A 327 -19.40 -20.89 -7.62
CA ALA A 327 -20.55 -20.84 -6.73
C ALA A 327 -20.60 -19.52 -5.95
N ALA A 328 -21.80 -19.10 -5.53
CA ALA A 328 -21.91 -18.03 -4.54
C ALA A 328 -21.50 -18.57 -3.16
N SER A 329 -20.67 -17.83 -2.43
CA SER A 329 -20.21 -18.16 -1.08
C SER A 329 -20.58 -17.02 -0.11
N GLY A 330 -21.83 -16.58 -0.17
CA GLY A 330 -22.35 -15.43 0.56
C GLY A 330 -22.80 -14.29 -0.37
N PRO A 331 -23.29 -13.16 0.17
CA PRO A 331 -23.86 -12.08 -0.62
C PRO A 331 -22.84 -11.29 -1.46
N GLU A 332 -21.56 -11.27 -1.04
CA GLU A 332 -20.51 -10.49 -1.70
C GLU A 332 -19.29 -11.33 -2.11
N THR A 333 -19.43 -12.65 -2.13
CA THR A 333 -18.28 -13.56 -2.38
C THR A 333 -18.65 -14.63 -3.39
N VAL A 334 -17.74 -14.84 -4.33
CA VAL A 334 -17.78 -15.87 -5.36
C VAL A 334 -16.63 -16.84 -5.11
N LEU A 335 -16.96 -18.13 -5.11
CA LEU A 335 -16.01 -19.22 -5.14
C LEU A 335 -15.74 -19.58 -6.59
N LEU A 336 -14.49 -19.57 -7.02
CA LEU A 336 -14.06 -20.22 -8.26
C LEU A 336 -13.23 -21.46 -7.91
N SER A 337 -13.38 -22.54 -8.66
CA SER A 337 -12.66 -23.77 -8.38
C SER A 337 -12.24 -24.51 -9.63
N VAL A 338 -11.12 -25.23 -9.53
CA VAL A 338 -10.69 -26.23 -10.51
C VAL A 338 -10.42 -27.51 -9.73
N ALA A 339 -11.16 -28.56 -10.05
CA ALA A 339 -11.03 -29.87 -9.43
C ALA A 339 -10.60 -30.91 -10.46
N ASP A 340 -9.74 -31.84 -10.05
CA ASP A 340 -9.40 -33.02 -10.83
C ASP A 340 -9.75 -34.29 -10.04
N ASP A 341 -9.88 -35.43 -10.74
CA ASP A 341 -10.06 -36.77 -10.18
C ASP A 341 -8.78 -37.61 -10.22
N GLY A 342 -7.61 -36.97 -10.28
CA GLY A 342 -6.33 -37.63 -10.48
C GLY A 342 -5.63 -38.08 -9.19
N ALA A 343 -4.29 -38.08 -9.23
CA ALA A 343 -3.45 -38.61 -8.16
C ALA A 343 -3.46 -37.78 -6.85
N GLY A 344 -3.95 -36.53 -6.91
CA GLY A 344 -3.93 -35.62 -5.76
C GLY A 344 -2.54 -35.08 -5.41
N ILE A 345 -2.42 -34.50 -4.21
CA ILE A 345 -1.17 -33.90 -3.71
C ILE A 345 -0.52 -34.85 -2.71
N ALA A 346 0.77 -35.14 -2.90
CA ALA A 346 1.53 -35.99 -1.99
C ALA A 346 1.65 -35.41 -0.57
N GLU A 347 1.60 -36.29 0.43
CA GLU A 347 1.69 -35.93 1.85
C GLU A 347 3.00 -35.15 2.14
N GLY A 348 2.91 -34.03 2.88
CA GLY A 348 4.05 -33.13 3.13
C GLY A 348 4.36 -32.10 2.03
N THR A 349 3.70 -32.16 0.86
CA THR A 349 3.92 -31.21 -0.25
C THR A 349 3.05 -29.95 -0.12
N ALA A 350 1.91 -30.03 0.57
CA ALA A 350 0.91 -28.97 0.64
C ALA A 350 1.45 -27.64 1.18
N GLY A 351 2.33 -27.66 2.19
CA GLY A 351 2.87 -26.45 2.82
C GLY A 351 3.86 -25.66 1.95
N ARG A 352 4.35 -26.26 0.85
CA ARG A 352 5.41 -25.68 0.01
C ARG A 352 4.97 -25.45 -1.44
N ILE A 353 3.76 -25.87 -1.81
CA ILE A 353 3.30 -25.89 -3.21
C ILE A 353 3.09 -24.49 -3.80
N LEU A 354 3.00 -23.46 -2.94
CA LEU A 354 2.90 -22.04 -3.31
C LEU A 354 4.27 -21.33 -3.28
N GLU A 355 5.33 -21.99 -2.79
CA GLU A 355 6.69 -21.43 -2.81
C GLU A 355 7.14 -21.25 -4.28
N PRO A 356 7.72 -20.09 -4.63
CA PRO A 356 8.32 -19.91 -5.95
C PRO A 356 9.36 -21.01 -6.25
N PHE A 357 9.35 -21.53 -7.48
CA PHE A 357 10.28 -22.57 -7.98
C PHE A 357 10.10 -23.96 -7.34
N PHE A 358 9.06 -24.16 -6.55
CA PHE A 358 8.73 -25.48 -6.02
C PHE A 358 7.98 -26.30 -7.06
N THR A 359 8.50 -27.49 -7.40
CA THR A 359 7.82 -28.44 -8.29
C THR A 359 8.16 -29.88 -7.92
N THR A 360 7.18 -30.77 -8.07
CA THR A 360 7.33 -32.23 -7.95
C THR A 360 7.82 -32.88 -9.24
N ARG A 361 7.94 -32.12 -10.34
CA ARG A 361 8.33 -32.59 -11.68
C ARG A 361 9.57 -31.87 -12.23
N ARG A 362 10.59 -31.72 -11.37
CA ARG A 362 11.88 -31.16 -11.78
C ARG A 362 12.47 -31.98 -12.93
N GLY A 363 12.65 -31.34 -14.09
CA GLY A 363 13.23 -31.97 -15.28
C GLY A 363 12.26 -32.25 -16.44
N THR A 364 10.94 -32.25 -16.23
CA THR A 364 9.95 -32.52 -17.29
C THR A 364 9.23 -31.27 -17.81
N GLY A 365 9.78 -30.08 -17.56
CA GLY A 365 9.26 -28.80 -18.11
C GLY A 365 8.58 -27.87 -17.10
N SER A 366 8.14 -28.36 -15.94
CA SER A 366 7.50 -27.51 -14.92
C SER A 366 8.52 -26.69 -14.14
N VAL A 367 8.31 -25.37 -14.06
CA VAL A 367 9.20 -24.39 -13.41
C VAL A 367 8.86 -24.18 -11.93
N GLY A 368 7.63 -24.53 -11.52
CA GLY A 368 7.18 -24.31 -10.14
C GLY A 368 6.78 -22.87 -9.82
N LEU A 369 6.48 -22.05 -10.85
CA LEU A 369 5.98 -20.68 -10.67
C LEU A 369 4.46 -20.58 -10.82
N GLY A 370 3.79 -21.58 -11.41
CA GLY A 370 2.38 -21.50 -11.79
C GLY A 370 1.43 -21.21 -10.63
N LEU A 371 1.50 -21.97 -9.53
CA LEU A 371 0.61 -21.76 -8.38
C LEU A 371 0.96 -20.49 -7.60
N ASN A 372 2.23 -20.09 -7.57
CA ASN A 372 2.63 -18.81 -6.98
C ASN A 372 2.05 -17.62 -7.76
N ILE A 373 2.02 -17.70 -9.09
CA ILE A 373 1.36 -16.69 -9.94
C ILE A 373 -0.14 -16.63 -9.64
N VAL A 374 -0.80 -17.79 -9.52
CA VAL A 374 -2.23 -17.85 -9.18
C VAL A 374 -2.50 -17.20 -7.82
N ASP A 375 -1.70 -17.52 -6.80
CA ASP A 375 -1.82 -16.94 -5.46
C ASP A 375 -1.68 -15.41 -5.51
N ASN A 376 -0.63 -14.89 -6.13
CA ASN A 376 -0.41 -13.44 -6.28
C ASN A 376 -1.53 -12.74 -7.06
N LEU A 377 -2.02 -13.33 -8.16
CA LEU A 377 -3.13 -12.75 -8.93
C LEU A 377 -4.43 -12.76 -8.11
N ALA A 378 -4.67 -13.82 -7.34
CA ALA A 378 -5.84 -13.93 -6.46
C ALA A 378 -5.80 -12.89 -5.33
N THR A 379 -4.67 -12.75 -4.64
CA THR A 379 -4.54 -11.84 -3.48
C THR A 379 -4.38 -10.39 -3.90
N ASP A 380 -3.41 -10.10 -4.77
CA ASP A 380 -2.95 -8.73 -5.01
C ASP A 380 -3.79 -8.01 -6.06
N ARG A 381 -4.36 -8.75 -7.03
CA ARG A 381 -5.14 -8.16 -8.13
C ARG A 381 -6.64 -8.38 -7.98
N LEU A 382 -7.06 -9.57 -7.55
CA LEU A 382 -8.48 -9.89 -7.41
C LEU A 382 -9.04 -9.64 -6.00
N GLY A 383 -8.17 -9.32 -5.02
CA GLY A 383 -8.57 -9.01 -3.64
C GLY A 383 -9.19 -10.19 -2.90
N GLY A 384 -8.82 -11.41 -3.29
CA GLY A 384 -9.32 -12.66 -2.74
C GLY A 384 -8.25 -13.48 -2.02
N SER A 385 -8.49 -14.78 -1.93
CA SER A 385 -7.51 -15.75 -1.42
C SER A 385 -7.54 -17.04 -2.26
N PHE A 386 -6.42 -17.76 -2.26
CA PHE A 386 -6.24 -19.02 -2.96
C PHE A 386 -5.91 -20.15 -1.99
N THR A 387 -6.55 -21.31 -2.19
CA THR A 387 -6.25 -22.53 -1.44
C THR A 387 -6.22 -23.72 -2.39
N ILE A 388 -5.40 -24.72 -2.07
CA ILE A 388 -5.34 -25.96 -2.84
C ILE A 388 -5.15 -27.15 -1.89
N ALA A 389 -5.96 -28.19 -2.07
CA ALA A 389 -5.93 -29.37 -1.21
C ALA A 389 -6.25 -30.65 -2.01
N SER A 390 -5.76 -31.79 -1.51
CA SER A 390 -6.17 -33.10 -2.04
C SER A 390 -7.56 -33.47 -1.50
N ARG A 391 -8.37 -34.16 -2.29
CA ARG A 391 -9.73 -34.57 -1.90
C ARG A 391 -9.74 -35.99 -1.32
N THR A 392 -10.61 -36.22 -0.35
CA THR A 392 -10.94 -37.56 0.14
C THR A 392 -11.56 -38.38 -1.00
N GLY A 393 -10.86 -39.43 -1.45
CA GLY A 393 -11.25 -40.25 -2.59
C GLY A 393 -10.41 -40.08 -3.86
N GLY A 394 -9.41 -39.19 -3.85
CA GLY A 394 -8.51 -38.92 -4.97
C GLY A 394 -8.69 -37.53 -5.58
N GLY A 395 -7.65 -37.04 -6.25
CA GLY A 395 -7.64 -35.76 -6.95
C GLY A 395 -7.33 -34.53 -6.10
N THR A 396 -7.36 -33.38 -6.75
CA THR A 396 -7.05 -32.06 -6.17
C THR A 396 -8.24 -31.11 -6.32
N LEU A 397 -8.38 -30.18 -5.39
CA LEU A 397 -9.31 -29.05 -5.47
C LEU A 397 -8.53 -27.75 -5.22
N ALA A 398 -8.41 -26.95 -6.28
CA ALA A 398 -7.92 -25.59 -6.23
C ALA A 398 -9.11 -24.63 -6.11
N THR A 399 -9.09 -23.73 -5.13
CA THR A 399 -10.23 -22.88 -4.78
C THR A 399 -9.77 -21.43 -4.60
N LEU A 400 -10.43 -20.51 -5.30
CA LEU A 400 -10.30 -19.07 -5.10
C LEU A 400 -11.56 -18.53 -4.42
N HIS A 401 -11.37 -17.81 -3.31
CA HIS A 401 -12.41 -17.01 -2.69
C HIS A 401 -12.24 -15.57 -3.13
N LEU A 402 -13.13 -15.11 -4.02
CA LEU A 402 -13.06 -13.78 -4.62
C LEU A 402 -14.25 -12.93 -4.18
N PRO A 403 -14.07 -11.60 -4.00
CA PRO A 403 -15.21 -10.71 -3.87
C PRO A 403 -16.03 -10.69 -5.17
N ALA A 404 -17.36 -10.61 -5.06
CA ALA A 404 -18.26 -10.48 -6.21
C ALA A 404 -17.99 -9.20 -7.02
N ARG A 405 -17.32 -8.22 -6.41
CA ARG A 405 -16.74 -7.05 -7.07
C ARG A 405 -15.27 -6.93 -6.65
N THR A 406 -14.36 -7.20 -7.57
CA THR A 406 -12.91 -7.13 -7.28
C THR A 406 -12.44 -5.68 -7.11
N PRO A 407 -11.38 -5.42 -6.32
CA PRO A 407 -10.82 -4.08 -6.16
C PRO A 407 -10.34 -3.50 -7.50
N PRO A 408 -10.24 -2.16 -7.62
CA PRO A 408 -9.61 -1.55 -8.79
C PRO A 408 -8.15 -2.00 -8.91
N ASP A 409 -7.67 -2.19 -10.13
CA ASP A 409 -6.25 -2.41 -10.40
C ASP A 409 -5.47 -1.20 -9.86
N LEU A 410 -4.53 -1.47 -8.93
CA LEU A 410 -3.58 -0.50 -8.36
C LEU A 410 -2.50 -0.09 -9.37
#